data_AF-A0A2W4QLP9-F1
#
_entry.id   AF-A0A2W4QLP9-F1
#
_cell.length_a   1.000
_cell.length_b   1.000
_cell.length_c   1.000
_cell.angle_alpha   90.00
_cell.angle_beta   90.00
_cell.angle_gamma   90.00
#
_symmetry.space_group_name_H-M   'P 1'
#
loop_
_entity.id
_entity.type
_entity.pdbx_description
1 polymer ?
#
loop_
_entity_poly.entity_id
_entity_poly.type
_entity_poly.pdbx_seq_one_letter_code
_entity_poly.pdbx_strand_id
1 'polypeptide(L)'
;MIVKADNLSRIFKTAWFAKAAKKARINDEELCAAIRQVMLGHADDLGGGVFKKRLKDNRHRSIIIAKGGKYWIYVYLFAKKDRDNIGIDELLEFKKLATLYSHQTDSVIDAEIENGDLLEICDGKQT
;
A
#
# COMPACT_ATOMS: atom_id res chain seq x y z
N MET A 1 2.45 -6.92 31.04
CA MET A 1 1.12 -6.70 30.44
C MET A 1 1.32 -6.61 28.93
N ILE A 2 1.23 -7.73 28.22
CA ILE A 2 1.43 -7.76 26.76
C ILE A 2 0.09 -7.41 26.14
N VAL A 3 -0.08 -6.16 25.75
CA VAL A 3 -1.09 -5.83 24.75
C VAL A 3 -0.57 -6.36 23.41
N LYS A 4 -0.95 -7.59 23.05
CA LYS A 4 -1.01 -7.98 21.63
C LYS A 4 -2.20 -7.23 21.05
N ALA A 5 -2.00 -5.96 20.71
CA ALA A 5 -2.83 -5.32 19.72
C ALA A 5 -2.30 -5.83 18.38
N ASP A 6 -2.85 -6.93 17.89
CA ASP A 6 -2.82 -7.21 16.44
C ASP A 6 -3.59 -6.05 15.80
N ASN A 7 -2.89 -4.95 15.52
CA ASN A 7 -3.49 -3.73 15.04
C ASN A 7 -4.08 -4.01 13.66
N LEU A 8 -5.41 -4.05 13.62
CA LEU A 8 -6.36 -4.17 12.51
C LEU A 8 -6.05 -3.20 11.36
N SER A 9 -4.92 -3.39 10.72
CA SER A 9 -4.46 -2.54 9.64
C SER A 9 -5.02 -3.11 8.36
N ARG A 10 -6.05 -2.45 7.81
CA ARG A 10 -6.66 -2.85 6.55
C ARG A 10 -5.70 -2.53 5.42
N ILE A 11 -5.40 -3.55 4.61
CA ILE A 11 -4.47 -3.48 3.49
C ILE A 11 -5.27 -3.58 2.21
N PHE A 12 -5.05 -2.61 1.32
CA PHE A 12 -5.72 -2.49 0.05
C PHE A 12 -4.74 -2.35 -1.09
N LYS A 13 -5.24 -2.61 -2.29
CA LYS A 13 -4.61 -2.24 -3.56
C LYS A 13 -5.65 -1.59 -4.46
N THR A 14 -5.24 -0.61 -5.25
CA THR A 14 -6.14 -0.03 -6.26
C THR A 14 -6.41 -1.02 -7.39
N ALA A 15 -7.51 -0.85 -8.13
CA ALA A 15 -7.82 -1.65 -9.31
C ALA A 15 -6.68 -1.66 -10.35
N TRP A 16 -6.03 -0.50 -10.55
CA TRP A 16 -4.87 -0.38 -11.41
C TRP A 16 -3.70 -1.21 -10.88
N PHE A 17 -3.39 -1.10 -9.58
CA PHE A 17 -2.30 -1.84 -8.97
C PHE A 17 -2.55 -3.34 -9.05
N ALA A 18 -3.78 -3.81 -8.83
CA ALA A 18 -4.14 -5.21 -8.96
C ALA A 18 -3.81 -5.77 -10.35
N LYS A 19 -4.12 -5.01 -11.42
CA LYS A 19 -3.77 -5.37 -12.79
C LYS A 19 -2.25 -5.41 -13.01
N ALA A 20 -1.52 -4.43 -12.47
CA ALA A 20 -0.06 -4.37 -12.57
C ALA A 20 0.62 -5.52 -11.81
N ALA A 21 0.21 -5.79 -10.57
CA ALA A 21 0.72 -6.85 -9.71
C ALA A 21 0.48 -8.24 -10.33
N LYS A 22 -0.71 -8.46 -10.93
CA LYS A 22 -1.01 -9.70 -11.66
C LYS A 22 -0.04 -9.92 -12.83
N LYS A 23 0.24 -8.89 -13.63
CA LYS A 23 1.23 -8.96 -14.73
C LYS A 23 2.63 -9.24 -14.20
N ALA A 24 2.99 -8.61 -13.09
CA ALA A 24 4.26 -8.84 -12.40
C ALA A 24 4.31 -10.20 -11.68
N ARG A 25 3.21 -10.96 -11.60
CA ARG A 25 3.02 -12.18 -10.79
C ARG A 25 3.45 -11.98 -9.34
N ILE A 26 2.92 -10.93 -8.70
CA ILE A 26 3.02 -10.66 -7.27
C ILE A 26 1.65 -10.99 -6.68
N ASN A 27 1.60 -11.90 -5.72
CA ASN A 27 0.35 -12.35 -5.10
C ASN A 27 0.05 -11.57 -3.81
N ASP A 28 -1.16 -11.76 -3.29
CA ASP A 28 -1.64 -10.99 -2.14
C ASP A 28 -0.93 -11.35 -0.84
N GLU A 29 -0.51 -12.61 -0.68
CA GLU A 29 0.31 -13.06 0.45
C GLU A 29 1.65 -12.29 0.52
N GLU A 30 2.34 -12.13 -0.61
CA GLU A 30 3.57 -11.37 -0.72
C GLU A 30 3.33 -9.88 -0.39
N LEU A 31 2.24 -9.30 -0.87
CA LEU A 31 1.88 -7.91 -0.59
C LEU A 31 1.57 -7.71 0.90
N CYS A 32 0.79 -8.58 1.52
CA CYS A 32 0.49 -8.49 2.94
C CYS A 32 1.74 -8.66 3.80
N ALA A 33 2.62 -9.61 3.46
CA ALA A 33 3.91 -9.75 4.13
C ALA A 33 4.77 -8.48 3.96
N ALA A 34 4.75 -7.87 2.77
CA ALA A 34 5.49 -6.65 2.49
C ALA A 34 4.99 -5.44 3.31
N ILE A 35 3.68 -5.31 3.57
CA ILE A 35 3.16 -4.26 4.46
C ILE A 35 3.61 -4.49 5.91
N ARG A 36 3.59 -5.72 6.43
CA ARG A 36 4.10 -6.01 7.77
C ARG A 36 5.56 -5.57 7.90
N GLN A 37 6.36 -5.79 6.85
CA GLN A 37 7.74 -5.32 6.79
C GLN A 37 7.81 -3.77 6.77
N VAL A 38 6.92 -3.09 6.04
CA VAL A 38 6.86 -1.62 6.01
C VAL A 38 6.53 -1.07 7.40
N MET A 39 5.60 -1.68 8.14
CA MET A 39 5.25 -1.29 9.51
C MET A 39 6.43 -1.42 10.48
N LEU A 40 7.33 -2.38 10.24
CA LEU A 40 8.57 -2.56 11.01
C LEU A 40 9.70 -1.61 10.56
N GLY A 41 9.43 -0.68 9.65
CA GLY A 41 10.42 0.27 9.13
C GLY A 41 11.29 -0.30 7.99
N HIS A 42 10.98 -1.48 7.46
CA HIS A 42 11.72 -2.08 6.34
C HIS A 42 11.21 -1.59 4.98
N ALA A 43 11.19 -0.27 4.78
CA ALA A 43 10.87 0.40 3.53
C ALA A 43 11.57 1.77 3.46
N ASP A 44 11.69 2.33 2.27
CA ASP A 44 12.17 3.71 2.12
C ASP A 44 10.99 4.65 2.44
N ASP A 45 11.04 5.38 3.55
CA ASP A 45 10.05 6.43 3.87
C ASP A 45 10.34 7.69 3.05
N LEU A 46 9.39 8.09 2.21
CA LEU A 46 9.51 9.28 1.34
C LEU A 46 8.83 10.52 1.95
N GLY A 47 8.37 10.40 3.20
CA GLY A 47 7.69 11.42 3.99
C GLY A 47 6.21 11.58 3.62
N GLY A 48 5.45 12.22 4.51
CA GLY A 48 4.04 12.55 4.28
C GLY A 48 3.09 11.34 4.22
N GLY A 49 3.51 10.20 4.78
CA GLY A 49 2.74 8.95 4.72
C GLY A 49 2.89 8.20 3.39
N VAL A 50 3.98 8.42 2.65
CA VAL A 50 4.31 7.73 1.40
C VAL A 50 5.54 6.87 1.60
N PHE A 51 5.44 5.59 1.26
CA PHE A 51 6.52 4.61 1.40
C PHE A 51 6.85 3.98 0.06
N LYS A 52 8.14 3.73 -0.18
CA LYS A 52 8.62 2.94 -1.32
C LYS A 52 9.11 1.58 -0.83
N LYS A 53 8.47 0.51 -1.33
CA LYS A 53 8.78 -0.88 -0.97
C LYS A 53 9.29 -1.65 -2.18
N ARG A 54 10.37 -2.40 -1.99
CA ARG A 54 10.91 -3.36 -2.97
C ARG A 54 10.13 -4.66 -2.87
N LEU A 55 9.71 -5.20 -4.00
CA LEU A 55 8.92 -6.43 -4.13
C LEU A 55 9.60 -7.38 -5.12
N LYS A 56 9.21 -8.66 -5.08
CA LYS A 56 9.59 -9.69 -6.04
C LYS A 56 11.09 -9.77 -6.32
N ASP A 57 11.85 -10.20 -5.32
CA ASP A 57 13.32 -10.32 -5.39
C ASP A 57 14.00 -9.00 -5.79
N ASN A 58 13.47 -7.86 -5.30
CA ASN A 58 13.95 -6.52 -5.65
C ASN A 58 13.87 -6.18 -7.15
N ARG A 59 13.01 -6.87 -7.91
CA ARG A 59 12.76 -6.57 -9.34
C ARG A 59 11.70 -5.52 -9.55
N HIS A 60 10.83 -5.30 -8.58
CA HIS A 60 9.76 -4.31 -8.65
C HIS A 60 9.82 -3.36 -7.46
N ARG A 61 9.32 -2.15 -7.67
CA ARG A 61 9.15 -1.14 -6.63
C ARG A 61 7.70 -0.71 -6.61
N SER A 62 7.20 -0.57 -5.40
CA SER A 62 5.83 -0.17 -5.13
C SER A 62 5.81 1.13 -4.33
N ILE A 63 4.82 1.97 -4.62
CA ILE A 63 4.44 3.08 -3.76
C ILE A 63 3.23 2.66 -2.93
N ILE A 64 3.34 2.89 -1.63
CA ILE A 64 2.30 2.64 -0.63
C ILE A 64 1.97 3.97 0.03
N ILE A 65 0.69 4.27 0.22
CA ILE A 65 0.22 5.38 1.03
C ILE A 65 -0.39 4.86 2.33
N ALA A 66 -0.03 5.46 3.45
CA ALA A 66 -0.49 5.06 4.78
C ALA A 66 -0.40 6.20 5.80
N LYS A 67 -0.96 7.37 5.47
CA LYS A 67 -0.97 8.51 6.40
C LYS A 67 -2.01 8.26 7.51
N GLY A 68 -1.56 8.38 8.76
CA GLY A 68 -2.40 8.10 9.95
C GLY A 68 -2.51 6.63 10.33
N GLY A 69 -1.87 5.71 9.58
CA GLY A 69 -1.73 4.30 9.94
C GLY A 69 -3.01 3.44 9.86
N LYS A 70 -4.16 4.02 9.52
CA LYS A 70 -5.45 3.32 9.45
C LYS A 70 -5.60 2.44 8.20
N TYR A 71 -5.23 2.97 7.04
CA TYR A 71 -5.33 2.29 5.75
C TYR A 71 -3.96 2.19 5.09
N TRP A 72 -3.64 1.02 4.54
CA TRP A 72 -2.39 0.78 3.82
C TRP A 72 -2.72 0.46 2.37
N ILE A 73 -2.45 1.39 1.45
CA ILE A 73 -2.93 1.27 0.07
C ILE A 73 -1.76 1.22 -0.89
N TYR A 74 -1.68 0.12 -1.63
CA TYR A 74 -0.82 -0.02 -2.80
C TYR A 74 -1.38 0.78 -3.98
N VAL A 75 -0.68 1.85 -4.37
CA VAL A 75 -1.18 2.79 -5.39
C VAL A 75 -0.40 2.73 -6.70
N TYR A 76 0.87 2.32 -6.68
CA TYR A 76 1.70 2.30 -7.90
C TYR A 76 2.75 1.20 -7.88
N LEU A 77 3.07 0.63 -9.04
CA LEU A 77 4.03 -0.47 -9.23
C LEU A 77 4.84 -0.25 -10.50
N PHE A 78 6.15 -0.37 -10.41
CA PHE A 78 7.05 -0.26 -11.57
C PHE A 78 8.22 -1.24 -11.47
N ALA A 79 8.72 -1.73 -12.61
CA ALA A 79 9.88 -2.60 -12.64
C ALA A 79 11.18 -1.79 -12.47
N LYS A 80 12.15 -2.36 -11.77
CA LYS A 80 13.47 -1.74 -11.55
C LYS A 80 14.17 -1.36 -12.86
N LYS A 81 14.04 -2.21 -13.88
CA LYS A 81 14.65 -2.01 -15.20
C LYS A 81 14.04 -0.82 -15.96
N ASP A 82 12.79 -0.49 -15.68
CA ASP A 82 12.07 0.58 -16.38
C ASP A 82 12.29 1.91 -15.66
N ARG A 83 12.47 1.87 -14.32
CA ARG A 83 12.64 3.06 -13.50
C ARG A 83 13.25 2.77 -12.12
N ASP A 84 14.13 3.68 -11.66
CA ASP A 84 14.79 3.53 -10.36
C ASP A 84 14.15 4.33 -9.21
N ASN A 85 13.69 5.57 -9.49
CA ASN A 85 13.08 6.48 -8.52
C ASN A 85 11.86 7.22 -9.09
N ILE A 86 10.93 7.61 -8.22
CA ILE A 86 9.82 8.52 -8.57
C ILE A 86 10.28 9.98 -8.58
N GLY A 87 9.65 10.81 -9.41
CA GLY A 87 9.98 12.24 -9.51
C GLY A 87 9.42 13.04 -8.35
N ILE A 88 9.85 14.30 -8.23
CA ILE A 88 9.37 15.21 -7.17
C ILE A 88 7.86 15.49 -7.33
N ASP A 89 7.41 15.74 -8.56
CA ASP A 89 6.01 16.06 -8.84
C ASP A 89 5.08 14.88 -8.55
N GLU A 90 5.44 13.67 -8.97
CA GLU A 90 4.68 12.45 -8.64
C GLU A 90 4.67 12.18 -7.14
N LEU A 91 5.79 12.39 -6.44
CA LEU A 91 5.83 12.26 -4.98
C LEU A 91 4.86 13.25 -4.31
N LEU A 92 4.74 14.46 -4.84
CA LEU A 92 3.78 15.45 -4.33
C LEU A 92 2.34 14.98 -4.54
N GLU A 93 2.02 14.38 -5.68
CA GLU A 93 0.71 13.77 -5.95
C GLU A 93 0.39 12.62 -4.99
N PHE A 94 1.35 11.72 -4.75
CA PHE A 94 1.17 10.64 -3.76
C PHE A 94 0.97 11.18 -2.34
N LYS A 95 1.64 12.26 -1.95
CA LYS A 95 1.44 12.90 -0.64
C LYS A 95 0.05 13.54 -0.50
N LYS A 96 -0.47 14.15 -1.58
CA LYS A 96 -1.85 14.65 -1.64
C LYS A 96 -2.84 13.49 -1.49
N LEU A 97 -2.61 12.40 -2.22
CA LEU A 97 -3.46 11.21 -2.15
C LEU A 97 -3.42 10.55 -0.77
N ALA A 98 -2.25 10.42 -0.15
CA ALA A 98 -2.10 9.94 1.22
C ALA A 98 -2.88 10.79 2.21
N THR A 99 -2.87 12.12 2.02
CA THR A 99 -3.65 13.05 2.84
C THR A 99 -5.15 12.85 2.65
N LEU A 100 -5.62 12.75 1.41
CA LEU A 100 -7.02 12.49 1.10
C LEU A 100 -7.53 11.22 1.82
N TYR A 101 -6.83 10.10 1.65
CA TYR A 101 -7.23 8.83 2.27
C TYR A 101 -7.16 8.84 3.80
N SER A 102 -6.29 9.65 4.40
CA SER A 102 -6.23 9.77 5.86
C SER A 102 -7.47 10.41 6.49
N HIS A 103 -8.28 11.12 5.68
CA HIS A 103 -9.52 11.76 6.12
C HIS A 103 -10.77 10.92 5.81
N GLN A 104 -10.63 9.77 5.14
CA GLN A 104 -11.78 8.93 4.77
C GLN A 104 -12.29 8.07 5.92
N THR A 105 -13.60 7.89 5.97
CA THR A 105 -14.28 6.97 6.90
C THR A 105 -14.29 5.55 6.35
N ASP A 106 -14.53 4.55 7.21
CA ASP A 106 -14.62 3.15 6.75
C ASP A 106 -15.76 2.98 5.74
N SER A 107 -16.88 3.69 5.91
CA SER A 107 -17.99 3.67 4.96
C SER A 107 -17.62 4.15 3.56
N VAL A 108 -16.72 5.14 3.43
CA VAL A 108 -16.23 5.59 2.11
C VAL A 108 -15.30 4.54 1.52
N ILE A 109 -14.41 3.96 2.33
CA ILE A 109 -13.52 2.87 1.89
C ILE A 109 -14.33 1.67 1.43
N ASP A 110 -15.36 1.27 2.17
CA ASP A 110 -16.21 0.14 1.82
C ASP A 110 -16.97 0.40 0.51
N ALA A 111 -17.44 1.64 0.28
CA ALA A 111 -18.02 2.03 -1.01
C ALA A 111 -17.01 1.97 -2.17
N GLU A 112 -15.74 2.35 -1.95
CA GLU A 112 -14.67 2.17 -2.97
C GLU A 112 -14.37 0.69 -3.24
N ILE A 113 -14.53 -0.19 -2.26
CA ILE A 113 -14.42 -1.65 -2.44
C ILE A 113 -15.60 -2.17 -3.27
N GLU A 114 -16.83 -1.77 -2.93
CA GLU A 114 -18.05 -2.15 -3.66
C GLU A 114 -18.01 -1.70 -5.12
N ASN A 115 -17.47 -0.51 -5.39
CA ASN A 115 -17.25 0.02 -6.74
C ASN A 115 -16.09 -0.67 -7.48
N GLY A 116 -15.27 -1.44 -6.77
CA GLY A 116 -14.10 -2.14 -7.31
C GLY A 116 -12.89 -1.24 -7.56
N ASP A 117 -12.89 -0.01 -7.02
CA ASP A 117 -11.76 0.91 -7.09
C ASP A 117 -10.63 0.49 -6.14
N LEU A 118 -11.02 -0.04 -4.97
CA LEU A 118 -10.13 -0.68 -4.02
C LEU A 118 -10.42 -2.18 -3.91
N LEU A 119 -9.36 -2.94 -3.65
CA LEU A 119 -9.46 -4.35 -3.31
C LEU A 119 -8.77 -4.56 -1.97
N GLU A 120 -9.52 -5.00 -0.97
CA GLU A 120 -8.98 -5.41 0.32
C GLU A 120 -8.29 -6.77 0.17
N ILE A 121 -7.06 -6.86 0.67
CA ILE A 121 -6.23 -8.08 0.54
C ILE A 121 -5.86 -8.69 1.88
N CYS A 122 -5.90 -7.91 2.96
CA CYS A 122 -5.73 -8.37 4.33
C CYS A 122 -6.41 -7.42 5.29
N ASP A 123 -7.21 -7.93 6.23
CA ASP A 123 -7.94 -7.14 7.22
C ASP A 123 -7.45 -7.38 8.67
N GLY A 124 -6.27 -7.99 8.83
CA GLY A 124 -5.70 -8.31 10.14
C GLY A 124 -6.47 -9.41 10.91
N LYS A 125 -7.56 -9.95 10.36
CA LYS A 125 -8.25 -11.10 10.93
C LYS A 125 -7.54 -12.37 10.47
N GLN A 126 -6.89 -13.07 11.40
CA GLN A 126 -6.60 -14.47 11.21
C GLN A 126 -7.95 -15.22 11.25
N THR A 127 -8.39 -15.76 10.12
CA THR A 127 -9.21 -16.98 10.13
C THR A 127 -8.36 -18.18 10.47
#